data_AF-A0A7J6T3J3-F1
#
_entry.id   AF-A0A7J6T3J3-F1
#
_cell.length_a   1.000
_cell.length_b   1.000
_cell.length_c   1.000
_cell.angle_alpha   90.00
_cell.angle_beta   90.00
_cell.angle_gamma   90.00
#
_symmetry.space_group_name_H-M   'P 1'
#
loop_
_entity.id
_entity.type
_entity.pdbx_description
1 polymer ?
#
loop_
_entity_poly.entity_id
_entity_poly.type
_entity_poly.pdbx_seq_one_letter_code
_entity_poly.pdbx_strand_id
1 'polypeptide(L)'
;MKVFTQEDADLCLVRRIKRDCGERGISVDATLTQYEAFVKPAFEAFIQPSARNADIIVPNAAVNNVAISLLVQWIESRLSNIRSASVSVASEPVEPAPPRLAVKAPSD
;
A
#
# COMPACT_ATOMS: atom_id res chain seq x y z
N MET A 1 3.32 -5.77 -5.09
CA MET A 1 2.57 -5.05 -6.12
C MET A 1 2.82 -3.56 -5.93
N LYS A 2 3.50 -2.94 -6.90
CA LYS A 2 3.79 -1.51 -6.99
C LYS A 2 2.83 -0.90 -8.00
N VAL A 3 2.09 0.13 -7.59
CA VAL A 3 1.08 0.78 -8.42
C VAL A 3 1.50 2.22 -8.67
N PHE A 4 1.44 2.66 -9.92
CA PHE A 4 1.67 4.06 -10.31
C PHE A 4 0.41 4.62 -10.97
N THR A 5 -0.08 5.75 -10.48
CA THR A 5 -1.26 6.43 -11.06
C THR A 5 -0.80 7.52 -12.01
N GLN A 6 -1.20 7.40 -13.27
CA GLN A 6 -0.88 8.37 -14.32
C GLN A 6 -2.09 9.23 -14.63
N GLU A 7 -1.91 10.55 -14.59
CA GLU A 7 -2.92 11.54 -14.93
C GLU A 7 -2.23 12.77 -15.50
N ASP A 8 -2.96 13.54 -16.30
CA ASP A 8 -2.44 14.74 -16.94
C ASP A 8 -2.09 15.83 -15.91
N ALA A 9 -1.03 16.59 -16.23
CA ALA A 9 -0.45 17.56 -15.31
C ALA A 9 -1.40 18.74 -15.02
N ASP A 10 -2.25 19.09 -15.97
CA ASP A 10 -3.29 20.12 -15.86
C ASP A 10 -4.41 19.69 -14.91
N LEU A 11 -4.91 18.46 -15.02
CA LEU A 11 -5.88 17.88 -14.09
C LEU A 11 -5.32 17.81 -12.68
N CYS A 12 -4.07 17.39 -12.54
CA CYS A 12 -3.35 17.40 -11.26
C CYS A 12 -3.25 18.81 -10.68
N LEU A 13 -2.93 19.82 -11.50
CA LEU A 13 -2.82 21.21 -11.09
C LEU A 13 -4.17 21.78 -10.65
N VAL A 14 -5.24 21.54 -11.42
CA VAL A 14 -6.60 21.97 -11.08
C VAL A 14 -7.04 21.38 -9.75
N ARG A 15 -6.84 20.07 -9.53
CA ARG A 15 -7.16 19.40 -8.25
C ARG A 15 -6.34 20.01 -7.11
N ARG A 16 -5.06 20.30 -7.35
CA ARG A 16 -4.20 20.94 -6.36
C ARG A 16 -4.68 22.34 -5.98
N ILE A 17 -5.02 23.19 -6.94
CA ILE A 17 -5.51 24.55 -6.67
C ILE A 17 -6.81 24.47 -5.84
N LYS A 18 -7.76 23.62 -6.23
CA LYS A 18 -9.02 23.45 -5.48
C LYS A 18 -8.77 23.03 -4.03
N ARG A 19 -7.85 22.09 -3.81
CA ARG A 19 -7.49 21.61 -2.47
C ARG A 19 -6.73 22.67 -1.65
N ASP A 20 -5.70 23.27 -2.23
CA ASP A 20 -4.82 24.21 -1.52
C ASP A 20 -5.55 25.53 -1.21
N CYS A 21 -6.42 26.02 -2.11
CA CYS A 21 -7.26 27.20 -1.85
C CYS A 21 -8.46 26.89 -0.94
N GLY A 22 -9.14 25.76 -1.15
CA GLY A 22 -10.39 25.43 -0.46
C GLY A 22 -10.20 24.88 0.95
N GLU A 23 -9.17 24.05 1.18
CA GLU A 23 -8.96 23.37 2.46
C GLU A 23 -7.85 24.01 3.31
N ARG A 24 -6.86 24.63 2.65
CA ARG A 24 -5.65 25.15 3.31
C ARG A 24 -5.54 26.67 3.33
N GLY A 25 -6.46 27.38 2.66
CA GLY A 25 -6.47 28.85 2.60
C GLY A 25 -5.26 29.46 1.87
N ILE A 26 -4.60 28.70 1.01
CA ILE A 26 -3.44 29.18 0.22
C ILE A 26 -3.97 29.95 -1.00
N SER A 27 -3.36 31.10 -1.34
CA SER A 27 -3.76 31.85 -2.53
C SER A 27 -3.38 31.11 -3.83
N VAL A 28 -4.16 31.34 -4.89
CA VAL A 28 -3.91 30.73 -6.21
C VAL A 28 -2.49 31.05 -6.70
N ASP A 29 -2.06 32.30 -6.59
CA ASP A 29 -0.74 32.75 -7.03
C ASP A 29 0.40 32.05 -6.27
N ALA A 30 0.25 31.85 -4.96
CA ALA A 30 1.23 31.12 -4.17
C ALA A 30 1.30 29.64 -4.56
N THR A 31 0.15 29.01 -4.81
CA THR A 31 0.09 27.63 -5.30
C THR A 31 0.73 27.48 -6.68
N LEU A 32 0.49 28.41 -7.60
CA LEU A 32 1.09 28.41 -8.94
C LEU A 32 2.59 28.64 -8.89
N THR A 33 3.05 29.63 -8.13
CA THR A 33 4.48 29.91 -7.93
C THR A 33 5.21 28.69 -7.39
N GLN A 34 4.63 28.01 -6.40
CA GLN A 34 5.21 26.78 -5.85
C GLN A 34 5.18 25.62 -6.85
N TYR A 35 4.12 25.52 -7.66
CA TYR A 35 4.00 24.49 -8.67
C TYR A 35 5.12 24.59 -9.72
N GLU A 36 5.36 25.78 -10.24
CA GLU A 36 6.39 26.04 -11.25
C GLU A 36 7.80 25.91 -10.66
N ALA A 37 8.03 26.48 -9.48
CA ALA A 37 9.37 26.53 -8.88
C ALA A 37 9.86 25.15 -8.39
N PHE A 38 8.96 24.32 -7.84
CA PHE A 38 9.38 23.11 -7.12
C PHE A 38 8.67 21.86 -7.59
N VAL A 39 7.35 21.89 -7.80
CA VAL A 39 6.59 20.64 -7.97
C VAL A 39 6.71 20.07 -9.38
N LYS A 40 6.63 20.91 -10.42
CA LYS A 40 6.81 20.45 -11.80
C LYS A 40 8.24 19.94 -12.05
N PRO A 41 9.31 20.66 -11.68
CA PRO A 41 10.68 20.16 -11.85
C PRO A 41 10.94 18.88 -11.06
N ALA A 42 10.47 18.79 -9.80
CA ALA A 42 10.64 17.59 -9.01
C ALA A 42 9.86 16.39 -9.57
N PHE A 43 8.67 16.63 -10.14
CA PHE A 43 7.89 15.58 -10.79
C PHE A 43 8.65 15.00 -11.98
N GLU A 44 9.10 15.84 -12.90
CA GLU A 44 9.81 15.42 -14.11
C GLU A 44 11.16 14.75 -13.78
N ALA A 45 11.89 15.29 -12.80
CA ALA A 45 13.22 14.79 -12.44
C ALA A 45 13.18 13.48 -11.61
N PHE A 46 12.22 13.32 -10.70
CA PHE A 46 12.27 12.25 -9.70
C PHE A 46 11.04 11.34 -9.70
N ILE A 47 9.83 11.88 -9.91
CA ILE A 47 8.59 11.12 -9.74
C ILE A 47 8.22 10.39 -11.03
N GLN A 48 8.27 11.06 -12.18
CA GLN A 48 7.94 10.47 -13.47
C GLN A 48 8.84 9.27 -13.83
N PRO A 49 10.18 9.28 -13.60
CA PRO A 49 11.02 8.12 -13.85
C PRO A 49 10.65 6.90 -13.00
N SER A 50 10.06 7.10 -11.81
CA SER A 50 9.65 6.00 -10.93
C SER A 50 8.54 5.12 -11.50
N ALA A 51 7.78 5.62 -12.49
CA ALA A 51 6.76 4.86 -13.20
C ALA A 51 7.31 3.57 -13.86
N ARG A 52 8.59 3.56 -14.24
CA ARG A 52 9.27 2.39 -14.82
C ARG A 52 9.39 1.22 -13.84
N ASN A 53 9.29 1.48 -12.54
CA ASN A 53 9.42 0.48 -11.50
C ASN A 53 8.05 -0.08 -11.05
N ALA A 54 6.95 0.35 -11.67
CA ALA A 54 5.60 -0.05 -11.30
C ALA A 54 5.22 -1.39 -11.95
N ASP A 55 4.50 -2.23 -11.19
CA ASP A 55 3.92 -3.47 -11.71
C ASP A 55 2.64 -3.15 -12.53
N ILE A 56 1.89 -2.12 -12.12
CA ILE A 56 0.65 -1.67 -12.75
C ILE A 56 0.64 -0.15 -12.84
N ILE A 57 0.27 0.37 -14.02
CA ILE A 57 -0.01 1.80 -14.23
C ILE A 57 -1.52 1.97 -14.38
N VAL A 58 -2.12 2.80 -13.52
CA VAL A 58 -3.56 3.10 -13.54
C VAL A 58 -3.80 4.50 -14.11
N PRO A 59 -4.41 4.64 -15.30
CA PRO A 59 -4.82 5.93 -15.81
C PRO A 59 -6.09 6.42 -15.11
N ASN A 60 -6.20 7.73 -14.93
CA ASN A 60 -7.41 8.41 -14.43
C ASN A 60 -7.93 7.84 -13.09
N ALA A 61 -7.01 7.57 -12.17
CA ALA A 61 -7.29 6.79 -10.97
C ALA A 61 -8.39 7.35 -10.06
N ALA A 62 -8.64 8.67 -10.12
CA ALA A 62 -9.72 9.29 -9.37
C ALA A 62 -11.13 8.85 -9.83
N VAL A 63 -11.26 8.37 -11.07
CA VAL A 63 -12.55 8.06 -11.70
C VAL A 63 -12.63 6.60 -12.16
N ASN A 64 -11.49 5.90 -12.22
CA ASN A 64 -11.40 4.55 -12.74
C ASN A 64 -11.81 3.51 -11.69
N ASN A 65 -13.12 3.38 -11.49
CA ASN A 65 -13.71 2.40 -10.58
C ASN A 65 -13.32 0.96 -10.94
N VAL A 66 -13.12 0.65 -12.23
CA VAL A 66 -12.70 -0.68 -12.68
C VAL A 66 -11.31 -1.04 -12.15
N ALA A 67 -10.35 -0.12 -12.26
CA ALA A 67 -9.01 -0.34 -11.72
C ALA A 67 -9.03 -0.51 -10.19
N ILE A 68 -9.86 0.27 -9.48
CA ILE A 68 -10.03 0.14 -8.04
C ILE A 68 -10.61 -1.24 -7.69
N SER A 69 -11.66 -1.68 -8.39
CA SER A 69 -12.26 -3.00 -8.17
C SER A 69 -11.27 -4.14 -8.41
N LEU A 70 -10.41 -4.04 -9.43
CA LEU A 70 -9.36 -5.03 -9.68
C LEU A 70 -8.34 -5.09 -8.53
N LEU A 71 -7.94 -3.94 -8.00
CA LEU A 71 -7.04 -3.87 -6.85
C LEU A 71 -7.68 -4.47 -5.59
N VAL A 72 -8.96 -4.15 -5.34
CA VAL A 72 -9.73 -4.71 -4.22
C VAL A 72 -9.82 -6.23 -4.35
N GLN A 73 -10.23 -6.75 -5.51
CA GLN A 73 -10.33 -8.18 -5.77
C GLN A 73 -8.97 -8.89 -5.61
N TRP A 74 -7.88 -8.25 -6.06
CA TRP A 74 -6.53 -8.79 -5.89
C TRP A 74 -6.15 -8.88 -4.40
N ILE A 75 -6.44 -7.86 -3.60
CA ILE A 75 -6.18 -7.86 -2.16
C ILE A 75 -7.01 -8.97 -1.48
N GLU A 76 -8.30 -9.08 -1.79
CA GLU A 76 -9.19 -10.10 -1.24
C GLU A 76 -8.72 -11.51 -1.56
N SER A 77 -8.38 -11.78 -2.83
CA SER A 77 -7.83 -13.07 -3.26
C SER A 77 -6.49 -13.40 -2.59
N ARG A 78 -5.64 -12.39 -2.37
CA ARG A 78 -4.38 -12.59 -1.66
C ARG A 78 -4.61 -12.94 -0.18
N LEU A 79 -5.55 -12.26 0.47
CA LEU A 79 -5.91 -12.53 1.87
C LEU A 79 -6.56 -13.90 2.05
N SER A 80 -7.44 -14.32 1.14
CA SER A 80 -8.06 -15.65 1.19
C SER A 80 -7.01 -16.76 1.07
N ASN A 81 -6.08 -16.64 0.12
CA ASN A 81 -4.99 -17.59 -0.06
C ASN A 81 -4.09 -17.72 1.18
N ILE A 82 -3.80 -16.61 1.87
CA ILE A 82 -3.02 -16.63 3.11
C ILE A 82 -3.76 -17.40 4.20
N ARG A 83 -5.07 -17.15 4.37
CA ARG A 83 -5.91 -17.86 5.34
C ARG A 83 -5.98 -19.36 5.05
N SER A 84 -6.14 -19.73 3.78
CA SER A 84 -6.17 -21.14 3.35
C SER A 84 -4.84 -21.86 3.64
N ALA A 85 -3.69 -21.19 3.46
CA ALA A 85 -2.39 -21.77 3.76
C ALA A 85 -2.16 -22.01 5.27
N SER A 86 -2.73 -21.17 6.14
CA SER A 86 -2.58 -21.29 7.60
C SER A 86 -3.36 -22.43 8.26
N VAL A 87 -4.30 -23.07 7.56
CA VAL A 87 -5.12 -24.17 8.11
C VAL A 87 -4.42 -25.55 8.04
N SER A 88 -3.29 -25.65 7.33
CA SER A 88 -2.60 -26.92 7.06
C SER A 88 -1.65 -27.43 8.16
N VAL A 89 -1.52 -26.74 9.31
CA VAL A 89 -0.49 -27.05 10.34
C VAL A 89 -1.09 -27.50 11.69
N ALA A 90 -2.25 -28.17 11.70
CA ALA A 90 -2.81 -28.68 12.94
C ALA A 90 -3.29 -30.13 12.80
N SER A 91 -2.35 -31.08 12.93
CA SER A 91 -2.54 -32.37 13.61
C SER A 91 -1.28 -33.24 13.50
N GLU A 92 -0.20 -32.86 14.18
CA GLU A 92 0.76 -33.90 14.61
C GLU A 92 0.24 -34.51 15.92
N PRO A 93 0.16 -35.85 16.05
CA PRO A 93 -0.25 -36.48 17.30
C PRO A 93 0.83 -36.23 18.34
N VAL A 94 0.47 -35.54 19.43
CA VAL A 94 1.35 -35.33 20.59
C VAL A 94 1.60 -36.67 21.26
N GLU A 95 2.79 -37.24 21.07
CA GLU A 95 3.23 -38.44 21.79
C GLU A 95 3.31 -38.12 23.30
N PRO A 96 2.68 -38.91 24.19
CA PRO A 96 2.63 -38.59 25.60
C PRO A 96 4.03 -38.68 26.23
N ALA A 97 4.41 -37.61 26.94
CA ALA A 97 5.70 -37.48 27.60
C ALA A 97 6.00 -38.67 28.54
N PRO A 98 7.25 -39.17 28.56
CA PRO A 98 7.61 -40.30 29.41
C PRO A 98 7.50 -39.92 30.89
N PRO A 99 7.13 -40.87 31.77
CA PRO A 99 6.94 -40.60 33.19
C PRO A 99 8.27 -40.18 33.82
N ARG A 100 8.27 -39.04 34.53
CA ARG A 100 9.42 -38.56 35.31
C ARG A 100 9.75 -39.57 36.40
N LEU A 101 10.97 -40.11 36.36
CA LEU A 101 11.55 -40.89 37.45
C LEU A 101 11.49 -40.07 38.75
N ALA A 102 10.75 -40.57 39.73
CA ALA A 102 10.69 -39.99 41.07
C ALA A 102 12.06 -40.15 41.74
N VAL A 103 12.82 -39.05 41.80
CA VAL A 103 14.02 -38.97 42.64
C VAL A 103 13.55 -38.98 44.09
N LYS A 104 13.80 -40.07 44.80
CA LYS A 104 13.53 -40.19 46.23
C LYS A 104 14.50 -39.25 46.97
N ALA A 105 13.96 -38.31 47.74
CA ALA A 105 14.76 -37.41 48.56
C ALA A 105 15.62 -38.22 49.54
N PRO A 106 16.89 -37.86 49.76
CA PRO A 106 17.71 -38.50 50.78
C PRO A 106 17.17 -38.12 52.16
N SER A 107 16.94 -39.15 52.98
CA SER A 107 16.76 -39.02 54.42
C SER A 107 18.12 -38.73 55.05
N ASP A 108 18.28 -37.54 55.63
CA ASP A 108 18.83 -37.26 56.97
C ASP A 108 18.94 -35.74 57.21
#